data_AF-A0A7Y3P6L7-F1
#
_entry.id   AF-A0A7Y3P6L7-F1
#
_cell.length_a   1.000
_cell.length_b   1.000
_cell.length_c   1.000
_cell.angle_alpha   90.00
_cell.angle_beta   90.00
_cell.angle_gamma   90.00
#
_symmetry.space_group_name_H-M   'P 1'
#
loop_
_entity.id
_entity.type
_entity.pdbx_description
1 polymer ?
#
loop_
_entity_poly.entity_id
_entity_poly.type
_entity_poly.pdbx_seq_one_letter_code
_entity_poly.pdbx_strand_id
1 'polypeptide(L)'
;MSAVTDGRADRRFPPVAWLSTGALAGVVVGGIVMAAYAPRRAPLSVAGALLALSTALLVAAGIILARLRDFAWATFSKVFGWTLLAYVVEAGVIEFSFVRNHTSGAPLAIVTGMLVVFGLSVPTTIAFTVARYAD
;
A
#
# COMPACT_ATOMS: atom_id res chain seq x y z
N MET A 1 -13.82 41.02 15.89
CA MET A 1 -13.75 39.60 15.47
C MET A 1 -12.90 39.53 14.22
N SER A 2 -11.59 39.33 14.40
CA SER A 2 -10.61 39.26 13.33
C SER A 2 -10.75 37.90 12.66
N ALA A 3 -10.98 37.89 11.35
CA ALA A 3 -11.00 36.68 10.54
C ALA A 3 -9.63 36.00 10.66
N VAL A 4 -9.59 34.86 11.36
CA VAL A 4 -8.51 33.89 11.21
C VAL A 4 -8.65 33.37 9.79
N THR A 5 -7.85 33.92 8.89
CA THR A 5 -7.63 33.35 7.57
C THR A 5 -6.94 32.02 7.80
N ASP A 6 -7.74 30.95 7.87
CA ASP A 6 -7.27 29.56 7.85
C ASP A 6 -6.69 29.24 6.46
N GLY A 7 -5.60 29.90 6.09
CA GLY A 7 -4.81 29.64 4.89
C GLY A 7 -4.04 28.32 4.95
N ARG A 8 -4.31 27.46 5.95
CA ARG A 8 -3.66 26.16 6.14
C ARG A 8 -4.46 24.98 5.57
N ALA A 9 -5.74 25.15 5.26
CA ALA A 9 -6.64 24.02 5.00
C ALA A 9 -6.60 23.45 3.57
N ASP A 10 -5.93 24.10 2.60
CA ASP A 10 -6.08 23.71 1.18
C ASP A 10 -4.75 23.68 0.38
N ARG A 11 -3.67 23.17 0.99
CA ARG A 11 -2.54 22.68 0.17
C ARG A 11 -3.01 21.42 -0.54
N ARG A 12 -3.36 21.58 -1.82
CA ARG A 12 -3.71 20.50 -2.74
C ARG A 12 -2.49 19.62 -3.00
N PHE A 13 -2.16 18.77 -2.04
CA PHE A 13 -1.07 17.81 -2.18
C PHE A 13 -1.40 16.83 -3.32
N PRO A 14 -0.38 16.39 -4.10
CA PRO A 14 -0.59 15.48 -5.20
C PRO A 14 -1.18 14.14 -4.72
N PRO A 15 -1.83 13.36 -5.60
CA PRO A 15 -2.73 12.26 -5.23
C PRO A 15 -2.03 10.98 -4.74
N VAL A 16 -1.01 11.10 -3.88
CA VAL A 16 -0.23 9.98 -3.33
C VAL A 16 -1.12 9.02 -2.55
N ALA A 17 -1.95 9.55 -1.63
CA ALA A 17 -2.86 8.73 -0.83
C ALA A 17 -3.90 7.99 -1.70
N TRP A 18 -4.43 8.65 -2.73
CA TRP A 18 -5.40 8.04 -3.66
C TRP A 18 -4.78 6.92 -4.50
N LEU A 19 -3.58 7.14 -5.04
CA LEU A 19 -2.86 6.12 -5.80
C LEU A 19 -2.49 4.92 -4.92
N SER A 20 -2.01 5.17 -3.71
CA SER A 20 -1.67 4.11 -2.75
C SER A 20 -2.90 3.34 -2.28
N THR A 21 -4.02 4.02 -2.04
CA THR A 21 -5.30 3.38 -1.71
C THR A 21 -5.84 2.55 -2.88
N GLY A 22 -5.68 3.05 -4.12
CA GLY A 22 -6.04 2.30 -5.32
C GLY A 22 -5.20 1.03 -5.49
N ALA A 23 -3.89 1.12 -5.25
CA ALA A 23 -2.99 -0.05 -5.23
C ALA A 23 -3.42 -1.07 -4.16
N LEU A 24 -3.70 -0.60 -2.95
CA LEU A 24 -4.18 -1.42 -1.85
C LEU A 24 -5.48 -2.15 -2.21
N ALA A 25 -6.48 -1.43 -2.72
CA ALA A 25 -7.75 -2.01 -3.14
C ALA A 25 -7.54 -3.10 -4.21
N GLY A 26 -6.66 -2.86 -5.19
CA GLY A 26 -6.34 -3.82 -6.23
C GLY A 26 -5.75 -5.12 -5.68
N VAL A 27 -4.76 -5.05 -4.79
CA VAL A 27 -4.16 -6.27 -4.21
C VAL A 27 -5.06 -6.98 -3.21
N VAL A 28 -5.91 -6.26 -2.49
CA VAL A 28 -6.92 -6.87 -1.61
C VAL A 28 -7.94 -7.65 -2.44
N VAL A 29 -8.48 -7.05 -3.51
CA VAL A 29 -9.41 -7.76 -4.42
C VAL A 29 -8.73 -8.96 -5.06
N GLY A 30 -7.49 -8.79 -5.55
CA GLY A 30 -6.72 -9.88 -6.12
C GLY A 30 -6.47 -11.03 -5.13
N GLY A 31 -6.11 -10.70 -3.89
CA GLY A 31 -5.89 -11.66 -2.82
C GLY A 31 -7.17 -12.40 -2.42
N ILE A 32 -8.30 -11.70 -2.31
CA ILE A 32 -9.61 -12.30 -2.04
C ILE A 32 -10.01 -13.26 -3.17
N VAL A 33 -9.83 -12.86 -4.43
CA VAL A 33 -10.11 -13.75 -5.58
C VAL A 33 -9.23 -15.00 -5.50
N MET A 34 -7.94 -14.86 -5.20
CA MET A 34 -7.05 -16.01 -5.04
C MET A 34 -7.49 -16.93 -3.90
N ALA A 35 -7.87 -16.36 -2.75
CA ALA A 35 -8.33 -17.13 -1.58
C ALA A 35 -9.68 -17.82 -1.82
N ALA A 36 -10.63 -17.15 -2.48
CA ALA A 36 -11.97 -17.68 -2.76
C ALA A 36 -11.96 -18.88 -3.71
N TYR A 37 -10.93 -19.01 -4.54
CA TYR A 37 -10.79 -20.15 -5.44
C TYR A 37 -10.23 -21.40 -4.75
N ALA A 38 -9.74 -21.35 -3.51
CA ALA A 38 -9.23 -22.54 -2.82
C ALA A 38 -10.32 -23.61 -2.62
N PRO A 39 -10.12 -24.89 -3.01
CA PRO A 39 -8.89 -25.54 -3.49
C PRO A 39 -8.73 -25.63 -5.04
N ARG A 40 -9.60 -24.99 -5.82
CA ARG A 40 -9.52 -24.94 -7.29
C ARG A 40 -8.36 -24.04 -7.75
N ARG A 41 -7.87 -24.27 -8.97
CA ARG A 41 -6.83 -23.41 -9.57
C ARG A 41 -7.41 -22.02 -9.84
N ALA A 42 -6.92 -21.02 -9.12
CA ALA A 42 -7.27 -19.63 -9.37
C ALA A 42 -6.78 -19.19 -10.76
N PRO A 43 -7.53 -18.32 -11.48
CA PRO A 43 -7.06 -17.73 -12.73
C PRO A 43 -5.90 -16.77 -12.46
N LEU A 44 -4.66 -17.28 -12.62
CA LEU A 44 -3.42 -16.56 -12.38
C LEU A 44 -3.29 -15.27 -13.22
N SER A 45 -3.93 -15.23 -14.39
CA SER A 45 -3.92 -14.07 -15.27
C SER A 45 -4.60 -12.84 -14.65
N VAL A 46 -5.76 -13.04 -14.00
CA VAL A 46 -6.51 -11.94 -13.35
C VAL A 46 -5.72 -11.42 -12.16
N ALA A 47 -5.29 -12.33 -11.27
CA ALA A 47 -4.52 -11.95 -10.09
C ALA A 47 -3.19 -11.28 -10.46
N GLY A 48 -2.49 -11.81 -11.47
CA GLY A 48 -1.27 -11.22 -11.99
C GLY A 48 -1.47 -9.82 -12.59
N ALA A 49 -2.55 -9.61 -13.35
CA ALA A 49 -2.89 -8.29 -13.91
C ALA A 49 -3.20 -7.27 -12.81
N LEU A 50 -3.98 -7.66 -11.79
CA LEU A 50 -4.26 -6.80 -10.63
C LEU A 50 -2.98 -6.47 -9.85
N LEU A 51 -2.08 -7.43 -9.66
CA LEU A 51 -0.80 -7.19 -9.02
C LEU A 51 0.06 -6.20 -9.84
N ALA A 52 0.16 -6.40 -11.16
CA ALA A 52 0.94 -5.51 -12.03
C ALA A 52 0.40 -4.08 -12.01
N LEU A 53 -0.92 -3.91 -12.13
CA LEU A 53 -1.58 -2.61 -12.05
C LEU A 53 -1.35 -1.93 -10.70
N SER A 54 -1.54 -2.67 -9.61
CA SER A 54 -1.37 -2.14 -8.25
C SER A 54 0.07 -1.74 -7.97
N THR A 55 1.04 -2.53 -8.47
CA THR A 55 2.46 -2.20 -8.38
C THR A 55 2.78 -0.93 -9.15
N ALA A 56 2.24 -0.76 -10.37
CA ALA A 56 2.42 0.46 -11.14
C ALA A 56 1.85 1.70 -10.42
N LEU A 57 0.67 1.57 -9.81
CA LEU A 57 0.06 2.64 -9.01
C LEU A 57 0.91 3.01 -7.79
N LEU A 58 1.43 2.02 -7.07
CA LEU A 58 2.29 2.23 -5.91
C LEU A 58 3.62 2.89 -6.31
N VAL A 59 4.24 2.45 -7.41
CA VAL A 59 5.46 3.07 -7.95
C VAL A 59 5.20 4.52 -8.35
N ALA A 60 4.09 4.80 -9.03
CA ALA A 60 3.70 6.16 -9.38
C ALA A 60 3.51 7.04 -8.13
N ALA A 61 2.85 6.51 -7.08
CA ALA A 61 2.70 7.20 -5.80
C ALA A 61 4.07 7.51 -5.16
N GLY A 62 4.99 6.54 -5.17
CA GLY A 62 6.35 6.70 -4.65
C GLY A 62 7.16 7.74 -5.42
N ILE A 63 7.09 7.77 -6.75
CA ILE A 63 7.77 8.77 -7.59
C ILE A 63 7.24 10.17 -7.29
N ILE A 64 5.92 10.33 -7.19
CA ILE A 64 5.29 11.61 -6.87
C ILE A 64 5.71 12.07 -5.47
N LEU A 65 5.68 11.18 -4.49
CA LEU A 65 6.08 11.46 -3.12
C LEU A 65 7.55 11.88 -3.02
N ALA A 66 8.46 11.15 -3.68
CA ALA A 66 9.88 11.46 -3.71
C ALA A 66 10.23 12.81 -4.35
N ARG A 67 9.31 13.38 -5.15
CA ARG A 67 9.48 14.70 -5.78
C ARG A 67 9.05 15.87 -4.88
N LEU A 68 8.43 15.60 -3.72
CA LEU A 68 8.04 16.65 -2.77
C LEU A 68 9.25 17.16 -1.98
N ARG A 69 9.71 18.38 -2.29
CA ARG A 69 10.88 18.99 -1.62
C ARG A 69 10.57 19.61 -0.26
N ASP A 70 9.44 20.32 -0.14
CA ASP A 70 9.01 20.95 1.11
C ASP A 70 8.04 20.04 1.88
N PHE A 71 8.52 18.87 2.28
CA PHE A 71 7.73 17.86 2.99
C PHE A 71 8.37 17.50 4.33
N ALA A 72 7.55 17.16 5.32
CA ALA A 72 8.00 16.78 6.66
C ALA A 72 8.63 15.37 6.68
N TRP A 73 9.77 15.21 5.99
CA TRP A 73 10.45 13.94 5.79
C TRP A 73 10.85 13.25 7.09
N ALA A 74 11.22 14.00 8.12
CA ALA A 74 11.54 13.43 9.44
C ALA A 74 10.32 12.72 10.06
N THR A 75 9.16 13.38 10.05
CA THR A 75 7.90 12.79 10.52
C THR A 75 7.48 11.63 9.64
N PHE A 76 7.56 11.78 8.32
CA PHE A 76 7.25 10.72 7.37
C PHE A 76 8.09 9.47 7.64
N SER A 77 9.42 9.57 7.68
CA SER A 77 10.31 8.43 7.87
C SER A 77 10.10 7.73 9.21
N LYS A 78 9.81 8.50 10.28
CA LYS A 78 9.51 7.92 11.59
C LYS A 78 8.22 7.11 11.58
N VAL A 79 7.13 7.69 11.07
CA VAL A 79 5.82 7.02 10.99
C VAL A 79 5.88 5.84 10.02
N PHE A 80 6.49 6.04 8.85
CA PHE A 80 6.68 5.02 7.83
C PHE A 80 7.48 3.83 8.38
N GLY A 81 8.58 4.05 9.10
CA GLY A 81 9.38 2.96 9.66
C GLY A 81 8.60 2.09 10.65
N TRP A 82 7.88 2.70 11.59
CA TRP A 82 7.10 1.95 12.59
C TRP A 82 5.90 1.23 11.97
N THR A 83 5.20 1.89 11.06
CA THR A 83 4.08 1.27 10.33
C THR A 83 4.58 0.15 9.42
N LEU A 84 5.68 0.35 8.70
CA LEU A 84 6.28 -0.69 7.87
C LEU A 84 6.64 -1.93 8.69
N LEU A 85 7.23 -1.75 9.87
CA LEU A 85 7.54 -2.86 10.77
C LEU A 85 6.28 -3.66 11.13
N ALA A 86 5.21 -2.98 11.55
CA ALA A 86 3.95 -3.63 11.90
C ALA A 86 3.34 -4.38 10.69
N TYR A 87 3.32 -3.74 9.52
CA TYR A 87 2.74 -4.32 8.31
C TYR A 87 3.58 -5.46 7.73
N VAL A 88 4.90 -5.47 7.94
CA VAL A 88 5.76 -6.63 7.61
C VAL A 88 5.41 -7.83 8.49
N VAL A 89 5.14 -7.61 9.79
CA VAL A 89 4.71 -8.69 10.68
C VAL A 89 3.34 -9.23 10.25
N GLU A 90 2.37 -8.36 9.96
CA GLU A 90 1.05 -8.77 9.47
C GLU A 90 1.15 -9.55 8.16
N ALA A 91 1.88 -9.03 7.18
CA ALA A 91 2.12 -9.70 5.89
C ALA A 91 2.79 -11.06 6.09
N GLY A 92 3.76 -11.17 7.00
CA GLY A 92 4.44 -12.42 7.31
C GLY A 92 3.51 -13.47 7.90
N VAL A 93 2.59 -13.09 8.80
CA VAL A 93 1.59 -14.01 9.34
C VAL A 93 0.61 -14.49 8.26
N ILE A 94 0.21 -13.59 7.35
CA ILE A 94 -0.66 -13.94 6.22
C ILE A 94 0.07 -14.90 5.27
N GLU A 95 1.30 -14.59 4.88
CA GLU A 95 2.13 -15.43 4.01
C GLU A 95 2.37 -16.82 4.62
N PHE A 96 2.71 -16.86 5.91
CA PHE A 96 2.88 -18.11 6.66
C PHE A 96 1.63 -19.00 6.57
N SER A 97 0.44 -18.41 6.62
CA SER A 97 -0.82 -19.16 6.52
C SER A 97 -0.98 -19.81 5.14
N PHE A 98 -0.57 -19.15 4.05
CA PHE A 98 -0.60 -19.73 2.71
C PHE A 98 0.41 -20.87 2.54
N VAL A 99 1.64 -20.68 3.04
CA VAL A 99 2.69 -21.71 3.03
C VAL A 99 2.24 -22.95 3.82
N ARG A 100 1.68 -22.74 5.02
CA ARG A 100 1.15 -23.82 5.85
C ARG A 100 0.00 -24.57 5.19
N ASN A 101 -0.80 -23.89 4.38
CA ASN A 101 -1.89 -24.48 3.60
C ASN A 101 -1.42 -25.12 2.27
N HIS A 102 -0.13 -25.46 2.15
CA HIS A 102 0.48 -26.09 0.97
C HIS A 102 0.30 -25.32 -0.35
N THR A 103 0.09 -24.00 -0.28
CA THR A 103 0.11 -23.14 -1.48
C THR A 103 1.55 -23.00 -1.95
N SER A 104 1.84 -23.43 -3.18
CA SER A 104 3.20 -23.44 -3.73
C SER A 104 3.22 -23.01 -5.20
N GLY A 105 4.41 -22.61 -5.68
CA GLY A 105 4.62 -22.21 -7.08
C GLY A 105 4.07 -20.83 -7.41
N ALA A 106 3.53 -20.68 -8.63
CA ALA A 106 3.05 -19.40 -9.15
C ALA A 106 1.96 -18.71 -8.28
N PRO A 107 0.96 -19.42 -7.71
CA PRO A 107 0.00 -18.80 -6.78
C PRO A 107 0.66 -18.14 -5.57
N LEU A 108 1.66 -18.80 -4.97
CA LEU A 108 2.37 -18.27 -3.81
C LEU A 108 3.13 -17.00 -4.19
N ALA A 109 3.87 -17.01 -5.31
CA ALA A 109 4.61 -15.84 -5.77
C ALA A 109 3.72 -14.61 -6.02
N ILE A 110 2.51 -14.81 -6.59
CA ILE A 110 1.56 -13.72 -6.80
C ILE A 110 1.04 -13.17 -5.46
N VAL A 111 0.69 -14.05 -4.52
CA VAL A 111 0.21 -13.64 -3.20
C VAL A 111 1.31 -12.91 -2.43
N THR A 112 2.54 -13.41 -2.44
CA THR A 112 3.71 -12.72 -1.86
C THR A 112 3.86 -11.32 -2.46
N GLY A 113 3.77 -11.18 -3.78
CA GLY A 113 3.78 -9.88 -4.44
C GLY A 113 2.65 -8.96 -3.98
N MET A 114 1.43 -9.48 -3.83
CA MET A 114 0.29 -8.73 -3.31
C MET A 114 0.52 -8.27 -1.87
N LEU A 115 1.13 -9.12 -1.04
CA LEU A 115 1.48 -8.81 0.35
C LEU A 115 2.57 -7.73 0.44
N VAL A 116 3.54 -7.73 -0.46
CA VAL A 116 4.54 -6.65 -0.55
C VAL A 116 3.87 -5.31 -0.87
N VAL A 117 2.98 -5.29 -1.87
CA VAL A 117 2.25 -4.06 -2.23
C VAL A 117 1.33 -3.61 -1.10
N PHE A 118 0.63 -4.52 -0.44
CA PHE A 118 -0.18 -4.25 0.76
C PHE A 118 0.69 -3.63 1.87
N GLY A 119 1.79 -4.30 2.20
CA GLY A 119 2.70 -3.92 3.27
C GLY A 119 3.43 -2.60 3.02
N LEU A 120 3.48 -2.12 1.79
CA LEU A 120 4.01 -0.78 1.44
C LEU A 120 2.92 0.27 1.33
N SER A 121 1.75 -0.08 0.81
CA SER A 121 0.66 0.87 0.55
C SER A 121 0.09 1.45 1.85
N VAL A 122 -0.12 0.60 2.86
CA VAL A 122 -0.71 1.08 4.12
C VAL A 122 0.26 1.99 4.87
N PRO A 123 1.54 1.62 5.11
CA PRO A 123 2.53 2.52 5.70
C PRO A 123 2.70 3.83 4.91
N THR A 124 2.71 3.77 3.58
CA THR A 124 2.80 4.98 2.73
C THR A 124 1.62 5.91 2.98
N THR A 125 0.40 5.38 3.03
CA THR A 125 -0.81 6.17 3.25
C THR A 125 -0.86 6.78 4.65
N ILE A 126 -0.52 6.00 5.69
CA ILE A 126 -0.49 6.50 7.07
C ILE A 126 0.59 7.57 7.22
N ALA A 127 1.82 7.28 6.79
CA ALA A 127 2.93 8.23 6.93
C ALA A 127 2.69 9.51 6.14
N PHE A 128 2.12 9.42 4.93
CA PHE A 128 1.78 10.59 4.12
C PHE A 128 0.68 11.44 4.78
N THR A 129 -0.37 10.80 5.32
CA THR A 129 -1.48 11.53 5.93
C THR A 129 -1.10 12.21 7.25
N VAL A 130 -0.13 11.67 7.99
CA VAL A 130 0.44 12.34 9.17
C VAL A 130 1.41 13.45 8.76
N ALA A 131 2.37 13.16 7.89
CA ALA A 131 3.42 14.11 7.51
C ALA A 131 2.90 15.34 6.75
N ARG A 132 1.78 15.23 6.00
CA ARG A 132 1.16 16.38 5.33
C ARG A 132 0.63 17.46 6.29
N TYR A 133 0.43 17.12 7.57
CA TYR A 133 -0.04 18.02 8.62
C TYR A 133 1.02 18.29 9.69
N ALA A 134 2.23 17.75 9.54
CA ALA A 134 3.33 18.05 10.44
C ALA A 134 3.94 19.39 10.03
N ASP A 135 3.97 20.33 10.98
CA ASP A 135 4.56 21.68 10.83
C ASP A 135 6.09 21.65 10.73
#